data_AF-A0A971MSB4-F1
#
_entry.id   AF-A0A971MSB4-F1
#
_cell.length_a   1.000
_cell.length_b   1.000
_cell.length_c   1.000
_cell.angle_alpha   90.00
_cell.angle_beta   90.00
_cell.angle_gamma   90.00
#
_symmetry.space_group_name_H-M   'P 1'
#
loop_
_entity.id
_entity.type
_entity.pdbx_description
1 polymer ?
#
loop_
_entity_poly.entity_id
_entity_poly.type
_entity_poly.pdbx_seq_one_letter_code
_entity_poly.pdbx_strand_id
1 'polypeptide(L)'
;MNFDELCKDFNARKPQEPPVSMAPFATIPWDNGDASSNDLLRRHLIDNGIPYINDFNGTVWFLQDGNWTRCKVHCDRTQDGTPIIARFLSCIFEIKIG
;
A
#
# COMPACT_ATOMS: atom_id res chain seq x y z
N MET A 1 6.90 13.49 12.52
CA MET A 1 7.69 12.25 12.52
C MET A 1 8.76 12.39 11.46
N ASN A 2 10.03 12.24 11.82
CA ASN A 2 11.12 12.19 10.84
C ASN A 2 11.24 10.77 10.24
N PHE A 3 12.06 10.61 9.20
CA PHE A 3 12.22 9.32 8.51
C PHE A 3 12.75 8.21 9.45
N ASP A 4 13.71 8.52 10.30
CA ASP A 4 14.31 7.55 11.23
C ASP A 4 13.28 7.05 12.27
N GLU A 5 12.43 7.93 12.79
CA GLU A 5 11.32 7.58 13.67
C GLU A 5 10.31 6.68 12.96
N LEU A 6 9.97 6.99 11.71
CA LEU A 6 9.06 6.18 10.90
C LEU A 6 9.63 4.77 10.65
N CYS A 7 10.93 4.67 10.36
CA CYS A 7 11.60 3.38 10.19
C CYS A 7 11.65 2.56 11.48
N LYS A 8 11.93 3.20 12.63
CA LYS A 8 11.90 2.54 13.94
C LYS A 8 10.50 2.01 14.25
N ASP A 9 9.49 2.85 14.03
CA ASP A 9 8.10 2.51 14.26
C ASP A 9 7.63 1.35 13.36
N PHE A 10 8.00 1.38 12.08
CA PHE A 10 7.74 0.29 11.14
C PHE A 10 8.39 -1.02 11.57
N ASN A 11 9.67 -1.00 11.93
CA ASN A 11 10.36 -2.21 12.39
C ASN A 11 9.73 -2.79 13.65
N ALA A 12 9.22 -1.95 14.55
CA ALA A 12 8.57 -2.37 15.78
C ALA A 12 7.14 -2.91 15.57
N ARG A 13 6.35 -2.28 14.69
CA ARG A 13 4.89 -2.51 14.60
C ARG A 13 4.42 -3.11 13.29
N LYS A 14 5.30 -3.34 12.30
CA LYS A 14 4.88 -4.00 11.05
C LYS A 14 4.33 -5.40 11.37
N PRO A 15 3.15 -5.75 10.85
CA PRO A 15 2.62 -7.10 10.94
C PRO A 15 3.63 -8.11 10.37
N GLN A 16 3.88 -9.18 11.12
CA GLN A 16 4.70 -10.32 10.66
C GLN A 16 3.83 -11.45 10.11
N GLU A 17 2.58 -11.51 10.55
CA GLU A 17 1.62 -12.52 10.15
C GLU A 17 0.98 -12.19 8.79
N PRO A 18 0.44 -13.20 8.08
CA PRO A 18 -0.38 -12.98 6.91
C PRO A 18 -1.64 -12.14 7.24
N PRO A 19 -2.16 -11.36 6.28
CA PRO A 19 -3.41 -10.65 6.46
C PRO A 19 -4.59 -11.61 6.58
N VAL A 20 -5.54 -11.31 7.46
CA VAL A 20 -6.75 -12.10 7.69
C VAL A 20 -7.90 -11.71 6.78
N SER A 21 -7.90 -10.48 6.28
CA SER A 21 -8.91 -9.97 5.36
C SER A 21 -8.34 -8.82 4.51
N MET A 22 -9.16 -8.28 3.62
CA MET A 22 -8.84 -7.17 2.74
C MET A 22 -10.02 -6.20 2.67
N ALA A 23 -9.75 -4.90 2.62
CA ALA A 23 -10.77 -3.86 2.45
C ALA A 23 -10.44 -2.96 1.24
N PRO A 24 -11.46 -2.40 0.56
CA PRO A 24 -11.23 -1.38 -0.45
C PRO A 24 -10.44 -0.20 0.13
N PHE A 25 -9.35 0.19 -0.54
CA PHE A 25 -8.52 1.33 -0.15
C PHE A 25 -8.59 2.46 -1.18
N ALA A 26 -8.21 2.19 -2.42
CA ALA A 26 -8.20 3.19 -3.47
C ALA A 26 -8.46 2.56 -4.83
N THR A 27 -9.09 3.31 -5.73
CA THR A 27 -9.21 2.97 -7.15
C THR A 27 -8.60 4.09 -7.95
N ILE A 28 -7.55 3.78 -8.71
CA ILE A 28 -6.70 4.77 -9.38
C ILE A 28 -6.65 4.44 -10.88
N PRO A 29 -7.05 5.38 -11.76
CA PRO A 29 -6.81 5.27 -13.19
C PRO A 29 -5.33 5.12 -13.52
N TRP A 30 -5.01 4.26 -14.48
CA TRP A 30 -3.64 4.00 -14.93
C TRP A 30 -3.27 4.97 -16.06
N ASP A 31 -3.14 6.25 -15.72
CA ASP A 31 -3.03 7.33 -16.71
C ASP A 31 -1.65 7.40 -17.38
N ASN A 32 -0.63 6.83 -16.75
CA ASN A 32 0.76 6.81 -17.24
C ASN A 32 1.16 5.37 -17.57
N GLY A 33 1.24 5.04 -18.87
CA GLY A 33 1.49 3.68 -19.36
C GLY A 33 2.77 3.01 -18.85
N ASP A 34 3.77 3.80 -18.42
CA ASP A 34 5.03 3.28 -17.87
C ASP A 34 5.06 3.20 -16.33
N ALA A 35 4.04 3.71 -15.64
CA ALA A 35 3.96 3.65 -14.19
C ALA A 35 3.70 2.21 -13.73
N SER A 36 4.36 1.78 -12.66
CA SER A 36 3.98 0.55 -11.95
C SER A 36 2.83 0.79 -10.98
N SER A 37 2.17 -0.27 -10.51
CA SER A 37 1.16 -0.15 -9.45
C SER A 37 1.72 0.47 -8.18
N ASN A 38 3.00 0.22 -7.86
CA ASN A 38 3.68 0.84 -6.72
C ASN A 38 3.88 2.35 -6.93
N ASP A 39 4.12 2.81 -8.16
CA ASP A 39 4.21 4.24 -8.46
C ASP A 39 2.86 4.94 -8.24
N LEU A 40 1.78 4.32 -8.72
CA LEU A 40 0.42 4.83 -8.52
C LEU A 40 0.07 4.91 -7.03
N LEU A 41 0.38 3.85 -6.27
CA LEU A 41 0.12 3.81 -4.84
C LEU A 41 0.95 4.86 -4.09
N ARG A 42 2.26 4.96 -4.35
CA ARG A 42 3.12 5.96 -3.70
C ARG A 42 2.66 7.37 -3.98
N ARG A 43 2.29 7.68 -5.23
CA ARG A 43 1.75 8.99 -5.59
C ARG A 43 0.49 9.30 -4.82
N HIS A 44 -0.45 8.36 -4.76
CA HIS A 44 -1.67 8.51 -3.98
C HIS A 44 -1.40 8.75 -2.48
N LEU A 45 -0.45 8.01 -1.90
CA LEU A 45 -0.06 8.18 -0.50
C LEU A 45 0.55 9.57 -0.25
N ILE A 46 1.42 10.04 -1.14
CA ILE A 46 2.00 11.40 -1.07
C ILE A 46 0.90 12.47 -1.18
N ASP A 47 0.02 12.35 -2.16
CA ASP A 47 -1.04 13.32 -2.43
C ASP A 47 -2.04 13.42 -1.26
N ASN A 48 -2.19 12.36 -0.47
CA ASN A 48 -3.04 12.31 0.72
C ASN A 48 -2.28 12.52 2.04
N GLY A 49 -0.97 12.79 2.00
CA GLY A 49 -0.16 12.99 3.20
C GLY A 49 -0.02 11.74 4.09
N ILE A 50 -0.15 10.54 3.50
CA ILE A 50 -0.09 9.27 4.20
C ILE A 50 1.38 8.81 4.27
N PRO A 51 1.97 8.64 5.47
CA PRO A 51 3.34 8.15 5.61
C PRO A 51 3.49 6.72 5.10
N TYR A 52 4.58 6.45 4.39
CA TYR A 52 4.84 5.14 3.81
C TYR A 52 6.33 4.78 3.83
N ILE A 53 6.61 3.47 3.75
CA ILE A 53 7.94 2.87 3.64
C ILE A 53 7.91 1.80 2.56
N ASN A 54 8.96 1.74 1.75
CA ASN A 54 9.22 0.60 0.88
C ASN A 54 10.12 -0.38 1.62
N ASP A 55 9.70 -1.65 1.73
CA ASP A 55 10.60 -2.68 2.23
C ASP A 55 11.59 -3.15 1.16
N PHE A 56 12.59 -3.92 1.56
CA PHE A 56 13.61 -4.47 0.66
C PHE A 56 13.03 -5.42 -0.42
N ASN A 57 11.81 -5.92 -0.24
CA ASN A 57 11.12 -6.77 -1.21
C ASN A 57 10.31 -5.94 -2.22
N GLY A 58 10.34 -4.62 -2.13
CA GLY A 58 9.56 -3.72 -2.99
C GLY A 58 8.08 -3.62 -2.58
N THR A 59 7.72 -4.03 -1.37
CA THR A 59 6.36 -3.85 -0.83
C THR A 59 6.21 -2.45 -0.28
N VAL A 60 5.17 -1.74 -0.72
CA VAL A 60 4.78 -0.44 -0.16
C VAL A 60 3.94 -0.67 1.09
N TRP A 61 4.49 -0.30 2.24
CA TRP A 61 3.80 -0.26 3.52
C TRP A 61 3.42 1.18 3.87
N PHE A 62 2.26 1.39 4.46
CA PHE A 62 1.79 2.72 4.84
C PHE A 62 1.02 2.70 6.16
N LEU A 63 0.98 3.86 6.82
CA LEU A 63 0.24 4.06 8.06
C LEU A 63 -1.19 4.45 7.77
N GLN A 64 -2.13 3.55 8.04
CA GLN A 64 -3.56 3.80 7.96
C GLN A 64 -4.17 3.68 9.35
N ASP A 65 -4.84 4.73 9.83
CA ASP A 65 -5.49 4.77 11.15
C ASP A 65 -4.55 4.32 12.29
N GLY A 66 -3.28 4.74 12.21
CA GLY A 66 -2.24 4.40 13.19
C GLY A 66 -1.64 2.99 13.03
N ASN A 67 -2.12 2.17 12.09
CA ASN A 67 -1.66 0.80 11.87
C ASN A 67 -0.86 0.68 10.57
N TRP A 68 0.20 -0.12 10.60
CA TRP A 68 0.95 -0.45 9.40
C TRP A 68 0.19 -1.47 8.57
N THR A 69 -0.08 -1.11 7.32
CA THR A 69 -0.70 -1.99 6.34
C THR A 69 0.01 -1.90 5.00
N ARG A 70 -0.36 -2.78 4.08
CA ARG A 70 0.09 -2.83 2.68
C ARG A 70 -1.11 -3.17 1.80
N CYS A 71 -1.00 -2.92 0.50
CA CYS A 71 -2.07 -3.26 -0.42
C CYS A 71 -1.78 -4.52 -1.23
N LYS A 72 -2.85 -5.23 -1.59
CA LYS A 72 -2.88 -6.01 -2.83
C LYS A 72 -3.49 -5.16 -3.94
N VAL A 73 -3.03 -5.38 -5.17
CA VAL A 73 -3.54 -4.66 -6.34
C VAL A 73 -4.23 -5.64 -7.28
N HIS A 74 -5.39 -5.25 -7.77
CA HIS A 74 -6.06 -5.86 -8.90
C HIS A 74 -6.11 -4.85 -10.04
N CYS A 75 -5.53 -5.20 -11.19
CA CYS A 75 -5.51 -4.34 -12.35
C CYS A 75 -6.58 -4.78 -13.34
N ASP A 76 -7.49 -3.88 -13.69
CA ASP A 76 -8.29 -4.05 -14.89
C ASP A 76 -7.44 -3.70 -16.09
N ARG A 77 -7.57 -4.51 -17.13
CA ARG A 77 -6.78 -4.39 -18.35
C ARG A 77 -7.73 -4.36 -19.56
N THR A 78 -7.30 -3.68 -20.61
CA THR A 78 -7.88 -3.79 -21.96
C THR A 78 -7.66 -5.20 -22.52
N GLN A 79 -8.30 -5.50 -23.64
CA GLN A 79 -8.15 -6.78 -24.34
C GLN A 79 -6.70 -7.06 -24.78
N ASP A 80 -5.90 -6.02 -25.05
CA ASP A 80 -4.47 -6.13 -25.38
C ASP A 80 -3.56 -6.24 -24.14
N GLY A 81 -4.13 -6.27 -22.93
CA GLY A 81 -3.39 -6.42 -21.68
C GLY A 81 -2.89 -5.11 -21.06
N THR A 82 -3.15 -3.95 -21.68
CA THR A 82 -2.80 -2.63 -21.14
C THR A 82 -3.58 -2.34 -19.85
N PRO A 83 -2.91 -2.02 -18.73
CA PRO A 83 -3.61 -1.62 -17.50
C PRO A 83 -4.43 -0.34 -17.71
N ILE A 84 -5.66 -0.32 -17.20
CA ILE A 84 -6.57 0.84 -17.26
C ILE A 84 -6.83 1.39 -15.87
N ILE A 85 -7.04 0.51 -14.89
CA ILE A 85 -7.41 0.88 -13.53
C ILE A 85 -6.70 -0.05 -12.55
N ALA A 86 -6.08 0.51 -11.52
CA ALA A 86 -5.58 -0.20 -10.36
C ALA A 86 -6.57 -0.09 -9.20
N ARG A 87 -7.09 -1.23 -8.73
CA ARG A 87 -7.85 -1.33 -7.49
C ARG A 87 -6.95 -1.83 -6.37
N PHE A 88 -6.69 -0.97 -5.40
CA PHE A 88 -5.92 -1.28 -4.21
C PHE A 88 -6.86 -1.73 -3.09
N LEU A 89 -6.56 -2.89 -2.54
CA LEU A 89 -7.20 -3.44 -1.37
C LEU A 89 -6.19 -3.42 -0.22
N SER A 90 -6.47 -2.67 0.85
CA SER A 90 -5.62 -2.67 2.05
C SER A 90 -5.77 -4.00 2.78
N CYS A 91 -4.64 -4.53 3.23
CA CYS A 91 -4.57 -5.75 4.02
C CYS A 91 -5.01 -5.46 5.46
N ILE A 92 -5.96 -6.25 5.98
CA ILE A 92 -6.33 -6.21 7.40
C ILE A 92 -5.54 -7.30 8.11
N PHE A 93 -4.83 -6.91 9.16
CA PHE A 93 -4.08 -7.80 10.04
C PHE A 93 -4.79 -7.90 11.38
N GLU A 94 -4.71 -9.07 12.03
CA GLU A 94 -5.19 -9.19 13.40
C GLU A 94 -4.37 -8.28 14.32
N ILE A 95 -5.07 -7.35 14.98
CA ILE A 95 -4.48 -6.57 16.06
C ILE A 95 -4.57 -7.44 17.31
N LYS A 96 -3.45 -8.04 17.71
CA LYS A 96 -3.35 -8.71 19.01
C LYS A 96 -3.40 -7.61 20.07
N ILE A 97 -4.56 -7.42 20.69
CA ILE A 97 -4.69 -6.63 21.92
C ILE A 97 -4.12 -7.51 23.03
N GLY A 98 -2.87 -7.23 23.41
CA GLY A 98 -2.22 -7.83 24.56
C GLY A 98 -2.70 -7.20 25.87
#